data_AF-A0A4R0YML1-F1
#
_entry.id   AF-A0A4R0YML1-F1
#
_cell.length_a   1.000
_cell.length_b   1.000
_cell.length_c   1.000
_cell.angle_alpha   90.00
_cell.angle_beta   90.00
_cell.angle_gamma   90.00
#
_symmetry.space_group_name_H-M   'P 1'
#
loop_
_entity.id
_entity.type
_entity.pdbx_description
1 polymer ?
#
loop_
_entity_poly.entity_id
_entity_poly.type
_entity_poly.pdbx_seq_one_letter_code
_entity_poly.pdbx_strand_id
1 'polypeptide(L)' 'MDPELPATTPPAEITHPEEMKASVTLRLGPASVTAAARTMPAGLVTAGILVSAILLSLVPLVRAARSSER' A
#
# COMPACT_ATOMS: atom_id res chain seq x y z
N MET A 1 -23.67 49.18 -6.80
CA MET A 1 -22.36 48.75 -6.29
C MET A 1 -22.62 47.44 -5.58
N ASP A 2 -22.66 46.36 -6.36
CA ASP A 2 -22.92 45.02 -5.89
C ASP A 2 -21.66 44.50 -5.18
N PRO A 3 -21.74 44.00 -3.93
CA PRO A 3 -20.59 43.39 -3.29
C PRO A 3 -20.30 42.05 -3.99
N GLU A 4 -19.16 42.00 -4.67
CA GLU A 4 -18.59 40.79 -5.25
C GLU A 4 -18.44 39.74 -4.13
N LEU A 5 -19.25 38.68 -4.16
CA LEU A 5 -19.07 37.54 -3.26
C LEU A 5 -17.68 36.96 -3.55
N PRO A 6 -16.83 36.74 -2.52
CA PRO A 6 -15.54 36.10 -2.74
C PRO A 6 -15.78 34.71 -3.31
N ALA A 7 -15.24 34.46 -4.50
CA ALA A 7 -15.26 33.16 -5.15
C ALA A 7 -14.73 32.10 -4.17
N THR A 8 -15.60 31.17 -3.77
CA THR A 8 -15.25 30.00 -2.97
C THR A 8 -14.26 29.16 -3.78
N THR A 9 -12.97 29.44 -3.61
CA THR A 9 -11.90 28.58 -4.11
C THR A 9 -12.09 27.23 -3.41
N PRO A 10 -12.26 26.11 -4.14
CA PRO A 10 -12.38 24.82 -3.48
C PRO A 10 -11.13 24.62 -2.61
N PRO A 11 -11.28 24.16 -1.35
CA PRO A 11 -10.13 24.04 -0.46
C PRO A 11 -9.10 23.14 -1.13
N ALA A 12 -7.91 23.68 -1.38
CA ALA A 12 -6.77 22.88 -1.80
C ALA A 12 -6.65 21.75 -0.77
N GLU A 13 -6.66 20.50 -1.24
CA GLU A 13 -6.51 19.31 -0.39
C GLU A 13 -5.15 19.44 0.31
N ILE A 14 -5.15 19.94 1.55
CA ILE A 14 -3.96 20.08 2.39
C ILE A 14 -3.50 18.65 2.69
N THR A 15 -2.66 18.10 1.83
CA THR A 15 -2.00 16.82 2.08
C THR A 15 -0.92 17.11 3.11
N HIS A 16 -1.21 16.79 4.37
CA HIS A 16 -0.21 16.94 5.42
C HIS A 16 0.98 15.99 5.12
N PRO A 17 2.23 16.48 5.21
CA PRO A 17 3.42 15.73 4.78
C PRO A 17 3.65 14.42 5.53
N GLU A 18 3.00 14.19 6.68
CA GLU A 18 2.98 12.93 7.40
C GLU A 18 2.11 11.82 6.75
N GLU A 19 1.19 12.16 5.84
CA GLU A 19 0.33 11.20 5.13
C GLU A 19 0.90 10.86 3.74
N MET A 20 1.65 9.75 3.62
CA MET A 20 2.05 9.20 2.32
C MET A 20 0.95 8.26 1.78
N LYS A 21 0.43 8.56 0.58
CA LYS A 21 -0.41 7.65 -0.20
C LYS A 21 0.49 6.64 -0.92
N ALA A 22 0.42 5.37 -0.53
CA ALA A 22 1.12 4.27 -1.19
C ALA A 22 0.12 3.49 -2.05
N SER A 23 0.47 3.25 -3.32
CA SER A 23 -0.30 2.39 -4.22
C SER A 23 0.59 1.30 -4.80
N VAL A 24 0.07 0.07 -4.84
CA VAL A 24 0.74 -1.10 -5.41
C VAL A 24 -0.23 -1.76 -6.37
N THR A 25 0.19 -1.91 -7.63
CA THR A 25 -0.52 -2.69 -8.63
C THR A 25 0.26 -3.96 -8.92
N LEU A 26 -0.36 -5.11 -8.62
CA LEU A 26 0.16 -6.44 -8.90
C LEU A 26 -0.59 -7.00 -10.11
N ARG A 27 0.14 -7.48 -11.12
CA ARG A 27 -0.45 -8.21 -12.26
C ARG A 27 -0.10 -9.69 -12.15
N LEU A 28 -1.12 -10.54 -12.24
CA LEU A 28 -0.98 -11.99 -12.23
C LEU A 28 -1.73 -12.56 -13.44
N GLY A 29 -0.99 -12.81 -14.52
CA GLY A 29 -1.57 -13.21 -15.81
C GLY A 29 -2.55 -12.15 -16.37
N PRO A 30 -3.80 -12.50 -16.71
CA PRO A 30 -4.79 -11.54 -17.18
C PRO A 30 -5.40 -10.68 -16.06
N ALA A 31 -5.19 -11.04 -14.79
CA ALA A 31 -5.76 -10.32 -13.64
C ALA A 31 -4.82 -9.21 -13.14
N SER A 32 -5.39 -8.07 -12.74
CA SER A 32 -4.68 -6.98 -12.08
C SER A 32 -5.35 -6.63 -10.75
N VAL A 33 -4.56 -6.56 -9.69
CA VAL A 33 -5.00 -6.15 -8.35
C VAL A 33 -4.29 -4.86 -8.00
N THR A 34 -5.05 -3.79 -7.79
CA THR A 34 -4.53 -2.51 -7.30
C THR A 34 -4.94 -2.34 -5.85
N ALA A 35 -3.95 -2.18 -4.98
CA ALA A 35 -4.13 -1.82 -3.59
C ALA A 35 -3.63 -0.38 -3.38
N ALA A 36 -4.43 0.45 -2.71
CA ALA A 36 -4.03 1.78 -2.30
C ALA A 36 -4.26 1.91 -0.79
N ALA A 37 -3.24 2.37 -0.06
CA ALA A 37 -3.29 2.58 1.37
C ALA A 37 -2.65 3.92 1.71
N ARG A 38 -3.22 4.62 2.69
CA ARG A 38 -2.53 5.72 3.36
C ARG A 38 -1.67 5.09 4.45
N THR A 39 -0.36 5.32 4.42
CA THR A 39 0.58 4.71 5.35
C THR A 39 1.57 5.72 5.89
N MET A 40 1.92 5.60 7.16
CA MET A 40 3.07 6.30 7.74
C MET A 40 4.37 5.56 7.36
N PRO A 41 5.52 6.27 7.18
CA PRO A 41 6.79 5.64 6.80
C PRO A 41 7.21 4.49 7.73
N ALA A 42 7.02 4.65 9.04
CA ALA A 42 7.30 3.61 10.03
C ALA A 42 6.37 2.38 9.88
N GLY A 43 5.10 2.61 9.51
CA GLY A 43 4.14 1.55 9.25
C GLY A 43 4.52 0.72 8.02
N LEU A 44 5.06 1.37 6.97
CA LEU A 44 5.53 0.67 5.77
C LEU A 44 6.72 -0.24 6.07
N VAL A 45 7.71 0.25 6.83
CA VAL A 45 8.87 -0.56 7.24
C VAL A 45 8.43 -1.75 8.10
N THR A 46 7.52 -1.52 9.06
CA THR A 46 6.99 -2.56 9.94
C THR A 46 6.24 -3.63 9.14
N ALA A 47 5.41 -3.22 8.18
CA ALA A 47 4.71 -4.14 7.28
C ALA A 47 5.70 -4.97 6.46
N GLY A 48 6.76 -4.36 5.94
CA GLY A 48 7.83 -5.06 5.22
C GLY A 48 8.49 -6.15 6.06
N ILE A 49 8.89 -5.83 7.29
CA ILE A 49 9.51 -6.79 8.22
C ILE A 49 8.54 -7.93 8.54
N LEU A 50 7.28 -7.62 8.82
CA LEU A 50 6.26 -8.61 9.12
C LEU A 50 6.04 -9.58 7.96
N VAL A 51 5.92 -9.05 6.73
CA VAL A 51 5.76 -9.88 5.52
C VAL A 51 6.98 -10.78 5.32
N SER A 52 8.21 -10.26 5.48
CA SER A 52 9.43 -11.07 5.39
C SER A 52 9.46 -12.19 6.43
N ALA A 53 9.08 -11.91 7.67
CA ALA A 53 9.03 -12.92 8.73
C ALA A 53 8.01 -14.03 8.41
N ILE A 54 6.82 -13.67 7.93
CA ILE A 54 5.79 -14.63 7.49
C ILE A 54 6.34 -15.51 6.37
N LEU A 55 6.92 -14.91 5.32
CA LEU A 55 7.44 -15.67 4.18
C LEU A 55 8.58 -16.61 4.60
N LEU A 56 9.52 -16.15 5.43
CA LEU A 56 10.61 -16.97 5.96
C LEU A 56 10.10 -18.14 6.78
N SER A 57 9.04 -17.93 7.58
CA SER A 57 8.40 -19.01 8.35
C SER A 57 7.73 -20.05 7.45
N LEU A 58 7.30 -19.68 6.25
CA LEU A 58 6.66 -20.59 5.29
C LEU A 58 7.67 -21.37 4.43
N VAL A 59 8.92 -20.91 4.31
CA VAL A 59 9.98 -21.59 3.54
C VAL A 59 10.12 -23.08 3.86
N PRO A 60 10.23 -23.53 5.13
CA PRO A 60 10.38 -24.95 5.43
C PRO A 60 9.16 -25.77 4.99
N LEU A 61 7.95 -25.23 5.12
CA LEU A 61 6.71 -25.90 4.70
C LEU A 61 6.69 -26.11 3.18
N VAL A 62 7.01 -25.07 2.42
CA VAL A 62 7.08 -25.14 0.95
C VAL A 62 8.18 -26.11 0.51
N ARG A 63 9.33 -26.11 1.18
CA ARG A 63 10.45 -27.02 0.85
C ARG A 63 10.09 -28.47 1.13
N ALA A 64 9.37 -28.75 2.21
CA ALA A 64 8.87 -30.08 2.52
C ALA A 64 7.83 -30.55 1.48
N ALA A 65 6.86 -29.70 1.13
CA ALA A 65 5.86 -30.01 0.13
C ALA A 65 6.48 -30.37 -1.24
N ARG A 66 7.47 -29.60 -1.70
CA ARG A 66 8.18 -29.88 -2.97
C ARG A 66 9.05 -31.14 -2.94
N SER A 67 9.45 -31.58 -1.74
CA SER A 67 10.23 -32.82 -1.58
C SER A 67 9.34 -34.06 -1.54
N SER A 68 8.05 -33.90 -1.21
CA SER A 68 7.04 -34.96 -1.31
C SER A 68 6.56 -35.21 -2.74
N GLU A 69 6.76 -34.25 -3.64
CA GLU A 69 6.40 -34.33 -5.06
C GLU A 69 7.52 -34.94 -5.93
N ARG A 70 8.66 -35.32 -5.33
CA ARG A 70 9.76 -36.08 -5.94
C ARG A 70 9.79 -37.50 -5.42
#